data_AF-A0A8H7T1D5-F1
#
_entry.id   AF-A0A8H7T1D5-F1
#
_cell.length_a   1.000
_cell.length_b   1.000
_cell.length_c   1.000
_cell.angle_alpha   90.00
_cell.angle_beta   90.00
_cell.angle_gamma   90.00
#
_symmetry.space_group_name_H-M   'P 1'
#
loop_
_entity.id
_entity.type
_entity.pdbx_description
1 polymer ?
#
loop_
_entity_poly.entity_id
_entity_poly.type
_entity_poly.pdbx_seq_one_letter_code
_entity_poly.pdbx_strand_id
1 'polypeptide(L)'
;KRTNLPPPHRYGILIEQNYDGGDLDGGTASSGVPITDLTLKNISGTGAVASSGYDVVITCGSGACTGWTWSSVSVTGGKKYGSCTNVPSVAACS
;
A
#
# COMPACT_ATOMS: atom_id res chain seq x y z
N LYS A 1 28.27 -14.81 0.77
CA LYS A 1 27.68 -13.51 0.36
C LYS A 1 26.42 -13.27 1.20
N ARG A 2 26.52 -12.49 2.28
CA ARG A 2 25.33 -11.94 2.94
C ARG A 2 24.97 -10.68 2.16
N THR A 3 23.99 -10.77 1.27
CA THR A 3 23.42 -9.59 0.63
C THR A 3 22.71 -8.80 1.73
N ASN A 4 22.96 -7.49 1.77
CA ASN A 4 22.30 -6.55 2.66
C ASN A 4 20.80 -6.87 2.72
N LEU A 5 20.31 -7.18 3.92
CA LEU A 5 18.87 -7.23 4.18
C LEU A 5 18.32 -5.84 3.81
N PRO A 6 17.37 -5.69 2.88
CA PRO A 6 16.75 -4.39 2.62
C PRO A 6 16.23 -3.85 3.95
N PRO A 7 16.28 -2.52 4.18
CA PRO A 7 15.90 -1.95 5.45
C PRO A 7 14.50 -2.46 5.82
N PRO A 8 14.32 -3.01 7.04
CA PRO A 8 13.00 -3.42 7.48
C PRO A 8 12.12 -2.16 7.42
N HIS A 9 10.87 -2.29 7.00
CA HIS A 9 9.89 -1.19 6.90
C HIS A 9 9.98 -0.31 5.64
N ARG A 10 9.99 -0.91 4.44
CA ARG A 10 9.77 -0.17 3.18
C ARG A 10 8.34 0.39 3.08
N TYR A 11 7.35 -0.30 3.64
CA TYR A 11 5.94 0.05 3.57
C TYR A 11 5.27 -0.20 4.92
N GLY A 12 4.38 0.68 5.34
CA GLY A 12 3.47 0.45 6.45
C GLY A 12 2.28 -0.42 6.03
N ILE A 13 1.58 0.02 4.99
CA ILE A 13 0.54 -0.74 4.29
C ILE A 13 0.87 -0.74 2.79
N LEU A 14 0.83 -1.92 2.15
CA LEU A 14 0.98 -2.09 0.71
C LEU A 14 -0.18 -2.95 0.19
N ILE A 15 -0.95 -2.42 -0.74
CA ILE A 15 -2.00 -3.13 -1.48
C ILE A 15 -1.74 -2.88 -2.97
N GLU A 16 -1.40 -3.93 -3.72
CA GLU A 16 -0.98 -3.79 -5.11
C GLU A 16 -1.63 -4.82 -6.04
N GLN A 17 -1.93 -4.39 -7.27
CA GLN A 17 -2.41 -5.25 -8.38
C GLN A 17 -1.46 -5.22 -9.59
N ASN A 18 -0.23 -4.73 -9.39
CA ASN A 18 0.87 -4.76 -10.34
C ASN A 18 2.02 -5.68 -9.91
N TYR A 19 1.80 -6.61 -8.99
CA TYR A 19 2.85 -7.55 -8.59
C TYR A 19 3.31 -8.45 -9.74
N ASP A 20 4.61 -8.50 -10.02
CA ASP A 20 5.21 -9.24 -11.14
C ASP A 20 6.39 -10.16 -10.74
N GLY A 21 6.65 -10.32 -9.44
CA GLY A 21 7.75 -11.14 -8.91
C GLY A 21 8.79 -10.39 -8.07
N GLY A 22 8.56 -9.11 -7.78
CA GLY A 22 9.35 -8.30 -6.85
C GLY A 22 8.51 -7.36 -5.98
N ASP A 23 9.18 -6.46 -5.24
CA ASP A 23 8.51 -5.35 -4.56
C ASP A 23 7.97 -4.34 -5.58
N LEU A 24 6.85 -3.67 -5.27
CA LEU A 24 6.24 -2.53 -5.98
C LEU A 24 7.02 -2.07 -7.23
N ASP A 25 6.67 -2.65 -8.36
CA ASP A 25 7.46 -2.63 -9.60
C ASP A 25 7.26 -1.36 -10.45
N GLY A 26 6.35 -0.46 -10.05
CA GLY A 26 5.96 0.72 -10.83
C GLY A 26 5.24 0.39 -12.15
N GLY A 27 4.93 -0.88 -12.39
CA GLY A 27 4.14 -1.37 -13.50
C GLY A 27 2.68 -0.96 -13.39
N THR A 28 1.93 -1.12 -14.50
CA THR A 28 0.51 -0.76 -14.52
C THR A 28 -0.33 -1.83 -13.83
N ALA A 29 -1.05 -1.44 -12.79
CA ALA A 29 -1.97 -2.32 -12.08
C ALA A 29 -3.08 -2.84 -13.00
N SER A 30 -3.29 -4.16 -13.00
CA SER A 30 -4.32 -4.82 -13.79
C SER A 30 -5.63 -4.97 -13.01
N SER A 31 -6.73 -5.19 -13.73
CA SER A 31 -8.06 -5.40 -13.11
C SER A 31 -8.49 -6.87 -13.10
N GLY A 32 -7.61 -7.81 -13.46
CA GLY A 32 -7.94 -9.22 -13.62
C GLY A 32 -8.18 -9.98 -12.31
N VAL A 33 -7.72 -9.43 -11.19
CA VAL A 33 -7.91 -10.00 -9.84
C VAL A 33 -8.53 -8.93 -8.94
N PRO A 34 -9.87 -8.77 -8.91
CA PRO A 34 -10.53 -7.74 -8.12
C PRO A 34 -10.26 -7.90 -6.61
N ILE A 35 -10.10 -6.78 -5.91
CA ILE A 35 -10.01 -6.71 -4.45
C ILE A 35 -11.28 -6.04 -3.95
N THR A 36 -12.29 -6.86 -3.60
CA THR A 36 -13.58 -6.37 -3.11
C THR A 36 -13.73 -6.62 -1.61
N ASP A 37 -14.57 -5.82 -0.95
CA ASP A 37 -14.99 -6.00 0.45
C ASP A 37 -13.85 -6.09 1.47
N LEU A 38 -12.71 -5.46 1.14
CA LEU A 38 -11.54 -5.40 2.02
C LEU A 38 -11.84 -4.49 3.23
N THR A 39 -11.68 -5.04 4.44
CA THR A 39 -11.82 -4.27 5.69
C THR A 39 -10.48 -4.06 6.37
N LEU A 40 -10.07 -2.80 6.50
CA LEU A 40 -8.99 -2.37 7.39
C LEU A 40 -9.61 -1.57 8.54
N LYS A 41 -9.40 -2.08 9.76
CA LYS A 41 -9.98 -1.49 10.97
C LYS A 41 -8.99 -1.51 12.12
N ASN A 42 -8.85 -0.37 12.80
CA ASN A 42 -8.02 -0.23 14.01
C ASN A 42 -6.55 -0.61 13.77
N ILE A 43 -5.98 -0.18 12.65
CA ILE A 43 -4.56 -0.40 12.33
C ILE A 43 -3.80 0.88 12.68
N SER A 44 -2.91 0.82 13.67
CA SER A 44 -2.16 1.98 14.13
C SER A 44 -0.66 1.70 14.27
N GLY A 45 0.18 2.64 13.86
CA GLY A 45 1.62 2.63 14.11
C GLY A 45 2.20 4.02 13.89
N THR A 46 2.53 4.73 14.98
CA THR A 46 3.10 6.08 14.91
C THR A 46 4.62 6.01 14.92
N GLY A 47 5.28 6.56 13.90
CA GLY A 47 6.74 6.46 13.74
C GLY A 47 7.21 5.02 13.51
N ALA A 48 6.31 4.14 13.07
CA ALA A 48 6.57 2.70 12.91
C ALA A 48 7.16 2.37 11.53
N VAL A 49 7.00 3.27 10.56
CA VAL A 49 7.61 3.16 9.24
C VAL A 49 8.92 3.93 9.23
N ALA A 50 9.97 3.36 8.64
CA ALA A 50 11.25 4.05 8.49
C ALA A 50 11.06 5.32 7.66
N SER A 51 11.79 6.39 7.96
CA SER A 51 11.69 7.66 7.22
C SER A 51 12.06 7.57 5.74
N SER A 52 12.71 6.48 5.32
CA SER A 52 12.98 6.16 3.92
C SER A 52 11.90 5.31 3.25
N GLY A 53 10.96 4.75 4.00
CA GLY A 53 9.82 3.97 3.52
C GLY A 53 8.57 4.81 3.26
N TYR A 54 7.45 4.14 3.01
CA TYR A 54 6.15 4.76 2.70
C TYR A 54 5.05 4.30 3.65
N ASP A 55 4.19 5.22 4.06
CA ASP A 55 3.19 4.91 5.07
C ASP A 55 2.08 4.02 4.50
N VAL A 56 1.46 4.44 3.38
CA VAL A 56 0.40 3.67 2.72
C VAL A 56 0.56 3.75 1.20
N VAL A 57 0.70 2.58 0.57
CA VAL A 57 0.78 2.42 -0.89
C VAL A 57 -0.41 1.60 -1.37
N ILE A 58 -1.16 2.15 -2.32
CA ILE A 58 -2.30 1.50 -2.96
C ILE A 58 -2.18 1.68 -4.48
N THR A 59 -1.99 0.56 -5.20
CA THR A 59 -1.94 0.51 -6.67
C THR A 59 -2.99 -0.45 -7.20
N CYS A 60 -4.17 0.08 -7.51
CA CYS A 60 -5.29 -0.69 -8.01
C CYS A 60 -5.44 -0.55 -9.52
N GLY A 61 -5.89 -1.63 -10.17
CA GLY A 61 -6.43 -1.57 -11.52
C GLY A 61 -7.74 -0.77 -11.56
N SER A 62 -8.06 -0.21 -12.73
CA SER A 62 -9.27 0.59 -12.90
C SER A 62 -10.51 -0.23 -12.55
N GLY A 63 -11.33 0.28 -11.63
CA GLY A 63 -12.56 -0.37 -11.15
C GLY A 63 -12.37 -1.66 -10.34
N ALA A 64 -11.14 -2.07 -10.04
CA ALA A 64 -10.87 -3.37 -9.46
C ALA A 64 -10.86 -3.41 -7.92
N CYS A 65 -10.75 -2.24 -7.26
CA CYS A 65 -10.78 -2.11 -5.81
C CYS A 65 -12.06 -1.41 -5.37
N THR A 66 -12.99 -2.15 -4.78
CA THR A 66 -14.35 -1.66 -4.47
C THR A 66 -14.89 -2.23 -3.16
N GLY A 67 -15.88 -1.57 -2.55
CA GLY A 67 -16.52 -2.07 -1.31
C GLY A 67 -15.63 -2.05 -0.07
N TRP A 68 -14.52 -1.30 -0.09
CA TRP A 68 -13.61 -1.28 1.05
C TRP A 68 -14.23 -0.59 2.26
N THR A 69 -13.88 -1.09 3.44
CA THR A 69 -14.10 -0.41 4.71
C THR A 69 -12.74 -0.02 5.27
N TRP A 70 -12.53 1.28 5.49
CA TRP A 70 -11.29 1.82 6.01
C TRP A 70 -11.59 2.70 7.22
N SER A 71 -11.31 2.21 8.43
CA SER A 71 -11.73 2.86 9.67
C SER A 71 -10.65 2.81 10.74
N SER A 72 -10.39 3.95 11.39
CA SER A 72 -9.37 4.04 12.45
C SER A 72 -7.99 3.50 12.02
N VAL A 73 -7.56 3.84 10.81
CA VAL A 73 -6.25 3.45 10.28
C VAL A 73 -5.31 4.66 10.32
N SER A 74 -4.19 4.54 11.03
CA SER A 74 -3.17 5.59 11.17
C SER A 74 -1.78 4.97 11.21
N VAL A 75 -1.09 5.01 10.09
CA VAL A 75 0.29 4.51 9.95
C VAL A 75 1.16 5.69 9.55
N THR A 76 2.21 5.95 10.32
CA THR A 76 3.10 7.09 10.10
C THR A 76 4.55 6.74 10.35
N GLY A 77 5.44 7.61 9.84
CA GLY A 77 6.88 7.58 10.05
C GLY A 77 7.66 7.64 8.75
N GLY A 78 7.06 7.14 7.68
CA GLY A 78 7.57 7.17 6.31
C GLY A 78 7.12 8.41 5.56
N LYS A 79 7.13 8.27 4.24
CA LYS A 79 6.78 9.32 3.28
C LYS A 79 5.53 8.95 2.50
N LYS A 80 4.97 9.95 1.81
CA LYS A 80 3.95 9.73 0.81
C LYS A 80 4.47 9.11 -0.46
N TYR A 81 3.84 8.02 -0.88
CA TYR A 81 4.05 7.46 -2.20
C TYR A 81 3.28 8.27 -3.25
N GLY A 82 3.99 8.84 -4.21
CA GLY A 82 3.40 9.76 -5.20
C GLY A 82 2.60 9.07 -6.31
N SER A 83 2.76 7.76 -6.49
CA SER A 83 2.26 7.03 -7.66
C SER A 83 1.15 6.03 -7.34
N CYS A 84 0.41 6.23 -6.25
CA CYS A 84 -0.79 5.45 -5.98
C CYS A 84 -1.81 5.61 -7.12
N THR A 85 -2.52 4.52 -7.45
CA THR A 85 -3.47 4.47 -8.57
C THR A 85 -4.80 3.87 -8.14
N ASN A 86 -5.90 4.44 -8.64
CA ASN A 86 -7.28 3.97 -8.40
C ASN A 86 -7.61 3.68 -6.92
N VAL A 87 -7.09 4.52 -6.01
CA VAL A 87 -7.33 4.38 -4.57
C VAL A 87 -8.83 4.55 -4.27
N PRO A 88 -9.48 3.60 -3.58
CA PRO A 88 -10.86 3.76 -3.16
C PRO A 88 -11.04 5.01 -2.30
N SER A 89 -12.14 5.75 -2.48
CA SER A 89 -12.38 7.05 -1.83
C SER A 89 -12.38 7.02 -0.29
N VAL A 90 -12.57 5.83 0.30
CA VAL A 90 -12.52 5.61 1.76
C VAL A 90 -11.09 5.50 2.31
N ALA A 91 -10.11 5.24 1.45
CA ALA A 91 -8.71 5.07 1.81
C ALA A 91 -7.89 6.28 1.36
N ALA A 92 -6.71 6.44 1.95
CA ALA A 92 -5.77 7.49 1.57
C ALA A 92 -4.37 6.90 1.39
N CYS A 93 -3.73 7.30 0.29
CA CYS A 93 -2.29 7.10 0.09
C CYS A 93 -1.54 8.19 0.88
N SER A 94 -0.55 7.78 1.67
CA SER A 94 0.13 8.64 2.65
C SER A 94 1.61 8.37 2.76
#